data_AF-A0A2E9TAL8-F1
#
_entry.id   AF-A0A2E9TAL8-F1
#
_cell.length_a   1.000
_cell.length_b   1.000
_cell.length_c   1.000
_cell.angle_alpha   90.00
_cell.angle_beta   90.00
_cell.angle_gamma   90.00
#
_symmetry.space_group_name_H-M   'P 1'
#
loop_
_entity.id
_entity.type
_entity.pdbx_description
1 polymer ?
#
loop_
_entity_poly.entity_id
_entity_poly.type
_entity_poly.pdbx_seq_one_letter_code
_entity_poly.pdbx_strand_id
1 'polypeptide(L)' 'MPANPDTLGSDRDLPAMAIAALARFGDRLDGDQREVLIKTAIQLGQAAEDLRAWELSNGDEPDTNFSALTGQDS' A
#
# COMPACT_ATOMS: atom_id res chain seq x y z
N MET A 1 -8.68 34.55 3.95
CA MET A 1 -9.70 33.59 4.43
C MET A 1 -8.95 32.45 5.09
N PRO A 2 -9.28 32.04 6.33
CA PRO A 2 -8.61 30.90 6.96
C PRO A 2 -9.03 29.60 6.25
N ALA A 3 -8.09 28.66 6.12
CA ALA A 3 -8.34 27.34 5.58
C ALA A 3 -9.33 26.60 6.48
N ASN A 4 -10.38 26.02 5.87
CA ASN A 4 -11.42 25.29 6.58
C ASN A 4 -10.91 23.86 6.84
N PRO A 5 -10.80 23.38 8.10
CA PRO A 5 -10.20 22.10 8.44
C PRO A 5 -11.07 20.86 8.10
N ASP A 6 -12.26 21.06 7.54
CA ASP A 6 -13.27 20.01 7.33
C ASP A 6 -13.17 19.27 5.97
N THR A 7 -12.06 19.39 5.23
CA THR A 7 -11.91 18.68 3.92
C THR A 7 -10.98 17.47 3.95
N LEU A 8 -10.48 17.05 5.12
CA LEU A 8 -9.96 15.69 5.27
C LEU A 8 -11.18 14.79 5.39
N GLY A 9 -11.49 14.09 4.29
CA GLY A 9 -12.68 13.25 4.13
C GLY A 9 -13.02 12.47 5.40
N SER A 10 -14.32 12.48 5.74
CA SER A 10 -14.90 11.78 6.90
C SER A 10 -14.07 10.57 7.30
N ASP A 11 -13.71 10.43 8.59
CA ASP A 11 -12.90 9.32 9.17
C ASP A 11 -13.28 7.90 8.67
N ARG A 12 -14.46 7.76 8.08
CA ARG A 12 -14.99 6.57 7.42
C ARG A 12 -14.19 6.09 6.19
N ASP A 13 -13.42 6.95 5.53
CA ASP A 13 -12.70 6.60 4.28
C ASP A 13 -11.17 6.44 4.48
N LEU A 14 -10.69 6.51 5.71
CA LEU A 14 -9.26 6.39 5.99
C LEU A 14 -8.79 4.93 6.01
N PRO A 15 -7.63 4.59 5.42
CA PRO A 15 -7.05 3.26 5.53
C PRO A 15 -6.83 2.89 7.00
N ALA A 16 -7.01 1.61 7.36
CA ALA A 16 -6.82 1.13 8.73
C ALA A 16 -5.45 1.50 9.33
N MET A 17 -4.41 1.53 8.49
CA MET A 17 -3.07 1.99 8.88
C MET A 17 -3.04 3.47 9.25
N ALA A 18 -3.71 4.33 8.47
CA ALA A 18 -3.82 5.76 8.77
C ALA A 18 -4.54 5.98 10.10
N ILE A 19 -5.66 5.27 10.31
CA ILE A 19 -6.43 5.33 11.56
C ILE A 19 -5.56 4.93 12.76
N ALA A 20 -4.84 3.81 12.67
CA ALA A 20 -3.97 3.34 13.74
C ALA A 20 -2.84 4.33 14.05
N ALA A 21 -2.25 4.95 13.02
CA ALA A 21 -1.17 5.91 13.18
C ALA A 21 -1.67 7.25 13.74
N LEU A 22 -2.82 7.74 13.31
CA LEU A 22 -3.48 8.93 13.87
C LEU A 22 -3.88 8.71 15.33
N ALA A 23 -4.39 7.54 15.69
CA ALA A 23 -4.72 7.21 17.08
C ALA A 23 -3.48 7.22 18.00
N ARG A 24 -2.29 6.90 17.47
CA ARG A 24 -1.05 6.80 18.25
C ARG A 24 -0.23 8.10 18.26
N PHE A 25 -0.26 8.85 17.17
CA PHE A 25 0.64 10.00 16.97
C PHE A 25 -0.07 11.29 16.61
N GLY A 26 -1.38 11.25 16.33
CA GLY A 26 -2.14 12.37 15.78
C GLY A 26 -1.95 13.67 16.57
N ASP A 27 -2.04 13.62 17.90
CA ASP A 27 -1.89 14.80 18.76
C ASP A 27 -0.52 15.49 18.67
N ARG A 28 0.49 14.79 18.13
CA ARG A 28 1.85 15.30 17.94
C ARG A 28 2.09 15.82 16.52
N LEU A 29 1.12 15.64 15.62
CA LEU A 29 1.23 15.98 14.21
C LEU A 29 0.40 17.23 13.91
N ASP A 30 1.02 18.18 13.20
CA ASP A 30 0.31 19.31 12.61
C ASP A 30 -0.54 18.87 11.39
N GLY A 31 -1.29 19.82 10.82
CA GLY A 31 -2.20 19.53 9.71
C GLY A 31 -1.50 18.94 8.48
N ASP A 32 -0.36 19.51 8.10
CA ASP A 32 0.39 19.09 6.92
C ASP A 32 0.99 17.70 7.14
N GLN A 33 1.51 17.43 8.35
CA GLN A 33 2.04 16.12 8.72
C GLN A 33 0.96 15.04 8.75
N ARG A 34 -0.24 15.37 9.24
CA ARG A 34 -1.40 14.46 9.20
C ARG A 34 -1.80 14.17 7.75
N GLU A 35 -1.82 15.17 6.89
CA GLU A 35 -2.15 15.00 5.47
C GLU A 35 -1.14 14.09 4.77
N VAL A 36 0.16 14.31 4.98
CA VAL A 36 1.23 13.44 4.44
C VAL A 36 1.05 12.01 4.92
N LEU A 37 0.82 11.81 6.22
CA LEU A 37 0.61 10.48 6.79
C LEU A 37 -0.57 9.75 6.14
N ILE A 38 -1.70 10.42 5.97
CA ILE A 38 -2.90 9.86 5.35
C ILE A 38 -2.60 9.48 3.89
N LYS A 39 -1.99 10.38 3.12
CA LYS A 39 -1.61 10.11 1.72
C LYS A 39 -0.66 8.92 1.61
N THR A 40 0.35 8.83 2.48
CA THR A 40 1.28 7.69 2.49
C THR A 40 0.56 6.39 2.80
N ALA A 41 -0.35 6.37 3.77
CA ALA A 41 -1.12 5.17 4.11
C ALA A 41 -2.02 4.72 2.94
N ILE A 42 -2.60 5.65 2.18
CA ILE A 42 -3.38 5.34 0.97
C ILE A 42 -2.48 4.69 -0.09
N GLN A 43 -1.32 5.29 -0.38
CA GLN A 43 -0.37 4.76 -1.36
C GLN A 43 0.13 3.36 -1.00
N LEU A 44 0.41 3.11 0.28
CA LEU A 44 0.80 1.78 0.74
C LEU A 44 -0.34 0.76 0.61
N GLY A 45 -1.57 1.16 0.88
CA GLY A 45 -2.75 0.32 0.66
C GLY A 45 -2.89 -0.09 -0.80
N GLN A 46 -2.80 0.87 -1.71
CA GLN A 46 -2.84 0.63 -3.17
C GLN A 46 -1.71 -0.28 -3.63
N ALA A 47 -0.47 -0.03 -3.17
CA ALA A 47 0.68 -0.86 -3.53
C ALA A 47 0.53 -2.32 -3.04
N ALA A 48 -0.08 -2.54 -1.87
CA ALA A 48 -0.35 -3.88 -1.37
C ALA A 48 -1.42 -4.60 -2.20
N GLU A 49 -2.45 -3.88 -2.67
CA GLU A 49 -3.45 -4.43 -3.58
C GLU A 49 -2.86 -4.77 -4.95
N ASP A 50 -2.03 -3.89 -5.50
CA ASP A 50 -1.32 -4.12 -6.77
C ASP A 50 -0.41 -5.35 -6.67
N LEU A 51 0.35 -5.47 -5.57
CA LEU A 51 1.19 -6.65 -5.33
C LEU A 51 0.35 -7.92 -5.26
N ARG A 52 -0.77 -7.91 -4.54
CA ARG A 52 -1.67 -9.06 -4.45
C ARG A 52 -2.28 -9.44 -5.81
N ALA A 53 -2.62 -8.44 -6.63
CA ALA A 53 -3.12 -8.67 -7.98
C ALA A 53 -2.04 -9.26 -8.90
N TRP A 54 -0.79 -8.79 -8.75
CA TRP A 54 0.36 -9.37 -9.43
C TRP A 54 0.60 -10.83 -9.00
N GLU A 55 0.59 -11.11 -7.69
CA GLU A 55 0.72 -12.47 -7.15
C GLU A 55 -0.41 -13.39 -7.64
N LEU A 56 -1.65 -12.91 -7.74
CA LEU A 56 -2.77 -13.72 -8.24
C LEU A 56 -2.64 -14.03 -9.74
N SER A 57 -2.08 -13.09 -10.53
CA SER A 57 -1.92 -13.25 -11.98
C SER A 57 -0.65 -13.98 -12.38
N ASN A 58 0.38 -14.02 -11.52
CA ASN A 58 1.68 -14.62 -11.81
C ASN A 58 2.07 -15.77 -10.87
N GLY A 59 1.36 -15.96 -9.75
CA GLY A 59 1.68 -16.94 -8.71
C GLY A 59 1.35 -18.39 -9.06
N ASP A 60 0.75 -18.63 -10.23
CA ASP A 60 0.41 -19.96 -10.76
C ASP A 60 1.31 -20.38 -11.93
N GLU A 61 2.35 -19.60 -12.29
CA GLU A 61 3.39 -20.10 -13.19
C GLU A 61 4.38 -20.96 -12.40
N PRO A 62 4.33 -22.31 -12.51
CA PRO A 62 5.48 -23.09 -12.13
C PRO A 62 6.67 -22.55 -12.93
N ASP A 63 7.78 -22.29 -12.24
CA ASP A 63 9.06 -21.97 -12.85
C ASP A 63 9.53 -23.19 -13.67
N THR A 64 8.96 -23.34 -14.86
CA THR A 64 9.25 -24.41 -15.83
C THR A 64 10.51 -24.11 -16.64
N ASN A 65 11.20 -23.00 -16.34
CA ASN A 65 12.48 -22.67 -16.95
C ASN A 65 13.63 -23.57 -16.49
N PHE A 66 13.40 -24.53 -15.60
CA PHE A 66 14.29 -25.69 -15.49
C PHE A 66 13.91 -26.79 -16.50
N SER A 67 14.02 -26.47 -17.79
CA SER A 67 14.30 -27.51 -18.79
C SER A 67 15.75 -27.96 -18.60
N ALA A 68 15.98 -28.92 -17.71
CA ALA A 68 17.18 -29.75 -17.73
C ALA A 68 17.14 -30.66 -18.97
N LEU A 69 17.25 -30.04 -20.14
CA LEU A 69 17.37 -30.69 -21.45
C LEU A 69 18.62 -30.13 -22.13
N THR A 70 19.75 -30.31 -21.46
CA THR A 70 21.01 -30.66 -22.13
C THR A 70 21.21 -32.14 -21.81
N GLY A 71 20.86 -33.11 -22.67
CA GLY A 71 21.20 -33.11 -24.08
C GLY A 71 22.73 -33.10 -24.19
N GLN A 72 23.32 -34.28 -24.42
CA GLN A 72 24.75 -34.58 -24.62
C GLN A 72 25.61 -34.79 -23.37
N ASP A 73 25.83 -36.05 -23.00
CA ASP A 73 27.12 -36.66 -23.36
C ASP A 73 26.95 -38.15 -23.66
N SER A 74 27.87 -38.65 -24.49
CA SER A 74 27.76 -39.86 -25.33
C SER A 74 27.86 -41.21 -24.61
#